data_AF-A0A1B9EN50-F1
#
_entry.id   AF-A0A1B9EN50-F1
#
_cell.length_a   1.000
_cell.length_b   1.000
_cell.length_c   1.000
_cell.angle_alpha   90.00
_cell.angle_beta   90.00
_cell.angle_gamma   90.00
#
_symmetry.space_group_name_H-M   'P 1'
#
loop_
_entity.id
_entity.type
_entity.pdbx_description
1 polymer ?
#
loop_
_entity_poly.entity_id
_entity_poly.type
_entity_poly.pdbx_seq_one_letter_code
_entity_poly.pdbx_strand_id
1 'polypeptide(L)'
;MDLYGTYAGPNGSRLTLTNIGGTTVTFTAGNWPAENGVGILAKDAPSFDGEGTWSLVNDPGETGLIRLSFENRETGSPGPPLRELEVGKDEGSAKPMLFANLGDPDVCRVYELAR
;
A
#
# COMPACT_ATOMS: atom_id res chain seq x y z
N MET A 1 5.83 9.79 -12.84
CA MET A 1 6.49 8.91 -11.85
C MET A 1 5.96 7.52 -12.10
N ASP A 2 6.84 6.56 -12.36
CA ASP A 2 6.40 5.18 -12.58
C ASP A 2 6.14 4.54 -11.21
N LEU A 3 4.87 4.22 -10.94
CA LEU A 3 4.44 3.59 -9.69
C LEU A 3 4.34 2.06 -9.80
N TYR A 4 4.53 1.50 -10.99
CA TYR A 4 4.40 0.06 -11.18
C TYR A 4 5.62 -0.68 -10.61
N GLY A 5 5.37 -1.86 -10.04
CA GLY A 5 6.40 -2.69 -9.43
C GLY A 5 5.97 -3.27 -8.09
N THR A 6 6.88 -4.05 -7.49
CA THR A 6 6.66 -4.67 -6.18
C THR A 6 7.27 -3.80 -5.09
N TYR A 7 6.45 -3.42 -4.13
CA TYR A 7 6.84 -2.69 -2.93
C TYR A 7 6.92 -3.65 -1.76
N ALA A 8 7.99 -3.56 -0.98
CA ALA A 8 8.19 -4.32 0.24
C ALA A 8 8.05 -3.40 1.45
N GLY A 9 7.31 -3.86 2.45
CA GLY A 9 7.13 -3.15 3.72
C GLY A 9 7.44 -4.03 4.93
N PRO A 10 7.20 -3.51 6.14
CA PRO A 10 7.45 -4.22 7.39
C PRO A 10 6.74 -5.57 7.47
N ASN A 11 7.24 -6.43 8.34
CA ASN A 11 6.72 -7.78 8.60
C ASN A 11 6.63 -8.66 7.34
N GLY A 12 7.34 -8.33 6.26
CA GLY A 12 7.27 -9.08 4.99
C GLY A 12 6.05 -8.77 4.14
N SER A 13 5.29 -7.71 4.48
CA SER A 13 4.19 -7.22 3.64
C SER A 13 4.69 -6.81 2.26
N ARG A 14 3.91 -7.13 1.24
CA ARG A 14 4.22 -6.86 -0.16
C ARG A 14 3.01 -6.32 -0.90
N LEU A 15 3.23 -5.36 -1.79
CA LEU A 15 2.23 -4.81 -2.68
C LEU A 15 2.80 -4.73 -4.09
N THR A 16 2.23 -5.44 -5.05
CA THR A 16 2.64 -5.35 -6.44
C THR A 16 1.61 -4.56 -7.23
N LEU A 17 2.00 -3.41 -7.76
CA LEU A 17 1.16 -2.56 -8.60
C LEU A 17 1.46 -2.86 -10.07
N THR A 18 0.43 -3.25 -10.83
CA THR A 18 0.57 -3.63 -12.24
C THR A 18 -0.30 -2.78 -13.16
N ASN A 19 0.26 -2.43 -14.33
CA ASN A 19 -0.48 -1.93 -15.48
C ASN A 19 -0.61 -3.05 -16.50
N ILE A 20 -1.83 -3.47 -16.81
CA ILE A 20 -2.08 -4.49 -17.82
C ILE A 20 -2.44 -3.90 -19.20
N GLY A 21 -2.31 -2.57 -19.35
CA GLY A 21 -2.70 -1.82 -20.55
C GLY A 21 -4.15 -1.37 -20.52
N GLY A 22 -4.51 -0.46 -21.44
CA GLY A 22 -5.85 0.13 -21.49
C GLY A 22 -6.12 1.08 -20.31
N THR A 23 -7.30 0.97 -19.70
CA THR A 23 -7.73 1.79 -18.55
C THR A 23 -7.68 1.02 -17.22
N THR A 24 -7.10 -0.17 -17.21
CA THR A 24 -7.19 -1.08 -16.07
C THR A 24 -5.84 -1.21 -15.36
N VAL A 25 -5.86 -0.97 -14.06
CA VAL A 25 -4.72 -1.05 -13.15
C VAL A 25 -5.09 -1.96 -11.99
N THR A 26 -4.24 -2.95 -11.74
CA THR A 26 -4.49 -4.02 -10.77
C THR A 26 -3.35 -4.10 -9.76
N PHE A 27 -3.61 -4.75 -8.62
CA PHE A 27 -2.58 -5.05 -7.64
C PHE A 27 -2.76 -6.43 -7.02
N THR A 28 -1.66 -6.97 -6.50
CA THR A 28 -1.66 -8.10 -5.57
C THR A 28 -1.00 -7.66 -4.27
N ALA A 29 -1.58 -8.07 -3.14
CA ALA A 29 -1.08 -7.80 -1.81
C ALA A 29 -0.79 -9.13 -1.12
N GLY A 30 0.41 -9.25 -0.55
CA GLY A 30 0.86 -10.41 0.21
C GLY A 30 1.21 -10.01 1.64
N ASN A 31 0.78 -10.80 2.61
CA ASN A 31 0.94 -10.52 4.03
C ASN A 31 0.51 -9.08 4.39
N TRP A 32 -0.60 -8.63 3.79
CA TRP A 32 -1.12 -7.27 3.91
C TRP A 32 -1.84 -7.09 5.25
N PRO A 33 -1.69 -5.93 5.93
CA PRO A 33 -2.34 -5.70 7.23
C PRO A 33 -3.86 -5.85 7.15
N ALA A 34 -4.40 -6.71 8.00
CA ALA A 34 -5.83 -6.98 8.10
C ALA A 34 -6.65 -5.82 8.64
N GLU A 35 -6.01 -4.92 9.38
CA GLU A 35 -6.65 -3.77 9.99
C GLU A 35 -5.92 -2.48 9.60
N ASN A 36 -6.42 -1.35 10.08
CA ASN A 36 -5.80 -0.05 9.91
C ASN A 36 -5.45 0.55 11.29
N GLY A 37 -4.35 1.31 11.36
CA GLY A 37 -3.85 1.96 12.58
C GLY A 37 -2.57 1.34 13.14
N VAL A 38 -2.05 1.92 14.24
CA VAL A 38 -0.73 1.57 14.80
C VAL A 38 -0.54 0.10 15.19
N GLY A 39 -1.64 -0.63 15.46
CA GLY A 39 -1.62 -2.06 15.78
C GLY A 39 -0.98 -2.93 14.70
N ILE A 40 -1.01 -2.48 13.44
CA ILE A 40 -0.43 -3.22 12.30
C ILE A 40 1.11 -3.35 12.36
N LEU A 41 1.77 -2.56 13.21
CA LEU A 41 3.22 -2.57 13.40
C LEU A 41 3.68 -3.71 14.30
N ALA A 42 2.77 -4.31 15.08
CA ALA A 42 3.06 -5.48 15.87
C ALA A 42 3.53 -6.63 14.97
N LYS A 43 4.50 -7.41 15.43
CA LYS A 43 5.10 -8.50 14.65
C LYS A 43 4.08 -9.60 14.31
N ASP A 44 3.11 -9.79 15.18
CA ASP A 44 2.02 -10.76 15.12
C ASP A 44 0.69 -10.14 14.69
N ALA A 45 0.70 -8.91 14.17
CA ALA A 45 -0.49 -8.28 13.63
C ALA A 45 -1.13 -9.17 12.55
N PRO A 46 -2.46 -9.37 12.58
CA PRO A 46 -3.13 -10.19 11.58
C PRO A 46 -2.92 -9.64 10.16
N SER A 47 -2.80 -10.56 9.21
CA SER A 47 -2.55 -10.26 7.81
C SER A 47 -3.37 -11.14 6.89
N PHE A 48 -3.39 -10.79 5.61
CA PHE A 48 -4.05 -11.55 4.56
C PHE A 48 -3.37 -11.36 3.21
N ASP A 49 -3.64 -12.27 2.29
CA ASP A 49 -3.32 -12.12 0.88
C ASP A 49 -4.57 -11.69 0.09
N GLY A 50 -4.39 -10.86 -0.93
CA GLY A 50 -5.51 -10.35 -1.70
C GLY A 50 -5.13 -9.67 -3.00
N GLU A 51 -6.14 -9.29 -3.76
CA GLU A 51 -5.98 -8.63 -5.06
C GLU A 51 -7.13 -7.67 -5.32
N GLY A 52 -6.93 -6.80 -6.30
CA GLY A 52 -7.98 -5.93 -6.80
C GLY A 52 -7.44 -4.82 -7.69
N THR A 53 -8.11 -3.67 -7.65
CA THR A 53 -7.79 -2.51 -8.48
C THR A 53 -7.25 -1.36 -7.63
N TRP A 54 -6.37 -0.56 -8.21
CA TRP A 54 -5.85 0.63 -7.54
C TRP A 54 -6.03 1.88 -8.40
N SER A 55 -5.95 3.05 -7.78
CA SER A 55 -6.03 4.32 -8.51
C SER A 55 -5.15 5.36 -7.83
N LEU A 56 -4.62 6.29 -8.61
CA LEU A 56 -3.96 7.48 -8.09
C LEU A 56 -5.03 8.57 -7.90
N VAL A 57 -5.25 8.94 -6.65
CA VAL A 57 -6.05 10.07 -6.22
C VAL A 57 -5.09 11.22 -5.99
N ASN A 58 -5.20 12.28 -6.78
CA ASN A 58 -4.48 13.53 -6.53
C ASN A 58 -5.52 14.63 -6.46
N ASP A 59 -5.64 15.29 -5.31
CA ASP A 59 -6.30 16.58 -5.27
C ASP A 59 -5.37 17.67 -5.81
N PRO A 60 -5.91 18.78 -6.36
CA PRO A 60 -5.08 19.85 -6.90
C PRO A 60 -4.14 20.43 -5.83
N GLY A 61 -2.83 20.21 -6.01
CA GLY A 61 -1.79 20.71 -5.10
C GLY A 61 -1.40 19.76 -3.97
N GLU A 62 -1.92 18.53 -3.94
CA GLU A 62 -1.61 17.54 -2.88
C GLU A 62 -0.52 16.54 -3.29
N THR A 63 0.11 15.95 -2.27
CA THR A 63 0.97 14.77 -2.39
C THR A 63 0.15 13.61 -2.94
N GLY A 64 0.70 12.83 -3.87
CA GLY A 64 -0.12 11.82 -4.54
C GLY A 64 -0.59 10.73 -3.58
N LEU A 65 -1.83 10.26 -3.72
CA LEU A 65 -2.44 9.24 -2.86
C LEU A 65 -2.84 8.03 -3.72
N ILE A 66 -2.47 6.82 -3.31
CA ILE A 66 -2.94 5.58 -3.92
C ILE A 66 -4.12 5.07 -3.12
N ARG A 67 -5.23 4.78 -3.80
CA ARG A 67 -6.38 4.08 -3.24
C ARG A 67 -6.45 2.65 -3.76
N LEU A 68 -6.57 1.69 -2.85
CA LEU A 68 -6.69 0.25 -3.11
C LEU A 68 -8.14 -0.20 -2.91
N SER A 69 -8.69 -0.87 -3.91
CA SER A 69 -10.00 -1.50 -3.87
C SER A 69 -9.83 -3.01 -3.95
N PHE A 70 -9.97 -3.68 -2.80
CA PHE A 70 -9.87 -5.14 -2.71
C PHE A 70 -11.12 -5.80 -3.27
N GLU A 71 -10.94 -6.71 -4.23
CA GLU A 71 -12.00 -7.50 -4.84
C GLU A 71 -12.05 -8.91 -4.22
N ASN A 72 -10.88 -9.49 -3.96
CA ASN A 72 -10.72 -10.75 -3.25
C ASN A 72 -9.89 -10.52 -1.98
N ARG A 73 -10.50 -10.80 -0.84
CA ARG A 73 -9.86 -10.84 0.48
C ARG A 73 -10.12 -12.20 1.08
N GLU A 74 -9.07 -12.87 1.56
CA GLU A 74 -9.27 -14.09 2.34
C GLU A 74 -10.19 -13.81 3.54
N THR A 75 -11.30 -14.54 3.61
CA THR A 75 -12.37 -14.30 4.57
C THR A 75 -11.93 -14.63 5.99
N GLY A 76 -12.16 -13.72 6.95
CA GLY A 76 -11.93 -13.99 8.39
C GLY A 76 -11.10 -12.92 9.12
N SER A 77 -10.50 -11.98 8.39
CA SER A 77 -9.69 -10.92 9.00
C SER A 77 -10.54 -9.80 9.62
N PRO A 78 -10.31 -9.42 10.90
CA PRO A 78 -11.07 -8.36 11.57
C PRO A 78 -10.75 -6.97 10.97
N GLY A 79 -11.78 -6.13 10.84
CA GLY A 79 -11.63 -4.70 10.52
C GLY A 79 -11.44 -4.35 9.03
N PRO A 80 -11.52 -3.04 8.69
CA PRO A 80 -11.18 -2.55 7.36
C PRO A 80 -9.66 -2.59 7.17
N PRO A 81 -9.15 -3.17 6.07
CA PRO A 81 -7.71 -3.20 5.81
C PRO A 81 -7.20 -1.80 5.45
N LEU A 82 -5.89 -1.61 5.49
CA LEU A 82 -5.24 -0.45 4.92
C LEU A 82 -5.55 -0.36 3.41
N ARG A 83 -6.15 0.76 2.98
CA ARG A 83 -6.62 1.00 1.60
C ARG A 83 -6.03 2.24 0.96
N GLU A 84 -5.30 3.06 1.70
CA GLU A 84 -4.80 4.34 1.21
C GLU A 84 -3.31 4.46 1.57
N LEU A 85 -2.52 4.92 0.59
CA LEU A 85 -1.08 5.09 0.72
C LEU A 85 -0.66 6.41 0.08
N GLU A 86 0.09 7.25 0.80
CA GLU A 86 0.70 8.44 0.23
C GLU A 86 1.93 8.07 -0.61
N VAL A 87 2.17 8.83 -1.67
CA VAL A 87 3.27 8.69 -2.61
C VAL A 87 4.31 9.73 -2.27
N GLY A 88 5.43 9.29 -1.72
CA GLY A 88 6.61 10.14 -1.53
C GLY A 88 7.77 9.71 -2.41
N LYS A 89 8.91 10.35 -2.18
CA LYS A 89 10.17 10.05 -2.85
C LYS A 89 11.24 9.81 -1.80
N ASP A 90 12.07 8.80 -2.04
CA ASP A 90 13.29 8.61 -1.28
C ASP A 90 14.27 9.77 -1.56
N GLU A 91 14.79 10.40 -0.50
CA GLU A 91 15.80 11.46 -0.57
C GLU A 91 17.14 10.87 -1.04
N GLY A 92 17.29 10.71 -2.35
CA GLY A 92 18.56 10.32 -2.97
C GLY A 92 18.45 9.37 -4.16
N SER A 93 17.35 8.60 -4.27
CA SER A 93 17.19 7.62 -5.36
C SER A 93 16.13 8.00 -6.40
N ALA A 94 15.37 9.08 -6.18
CA ALA A 94 14.22 9.50 -7.00
C ALA A 94 13.14 8.40 -7.20
N LYS A 95 13.25 7.29 -6.46
CA LYS A 95 12.32 6.17 -6.54
C LYS A 95 11.03 6.47 -5.76
N PRO A 96 9.89 5.94 -6.22
CA PRO A 96 8.66 5.97 -5.45
C PRO A 96 8.81 5.21 -4.14
N MET A 97 8.27 5.83 -3.09
CA MET A 97 7.99 5.19 -1.81
C MET A 97 6.51 5.38 -1.49
N LEU A 98 5.91 4.38 -0.85
CA LEU A 98 4.52 4.43 -0.42
C LEU A 98 4.47 4.47 1.11
N PHE A 99 3.62 5.33 1.66
CA PHE A 99 3.52 5.56 3.10
C PHE A 99 2.08 5.36 3.54
N ALA A 100 1.87 4.65 4.64
CA ALA A 100 0.60 4.68 5.35
C ALA A 100 0.75 5.54 6.60
N ASN A 101 -0.06 6.61 6.67
CA ASN A 101 -0.27 7.37 7.87
C ASN A 101 -1.18 6.55 8.81
N LEU A 102 -0.67 6.20 9.99
CA LEU A 102 -1.36 5.32 10.93
C LEU A 102 -2.16 6.09 12.00
N GLY A 103 -2.38 7.40 11.78
CA GLY A 103 -3.08 8.29 12.69
C GLY A 103 -2.19 8.90 13.79
N ASP A 104 -0.94 8.45 13.88
CA ASP A 104 0.11 9.06 14.70
C ASP A 104 1.11 9.76 13.75
N PRO A 105 1.34 11.08 13.90
CA PRO A 105 2.19 11.85 12.99
C PRO A 105 3.66 11.41 13.00
N ASP A 106 4.12 10.74 14.07
CA ASP A 106 5.50 10.28 14.19
C ASP A 106 5.68 8.85 13.66
N VAL A 107 4.60 8.19 13.22
CA VAL A 107 4.61 6.77 12.87
C VAL A 107 4.00 6.52 11.49
N CYS A 108 4.89 6.34 10.51
CA CYS A 108 4.53 5.93 9.16
C CYS A 108 4.96 4.49 8.88
N ARG A 109 4.10 3.73 8.21
CA ARG A 109 4.51 2.46 7.59
C ARG A 109 4.99 2.72 6.18
N VAL A 110 6.25 2.41 5.94
CA VAL A 110 6.94 2.68 4.67
C VAL A 110 7.00 1.42 3.82
N TYR A 111 6.71 1.56 2.52
CA TYR A 111 6.90 0.53 1.53
C TYR A 111 7.85 1.02 0.44
N GLU A 112 8.95 0.31 0.27
CA GLU A 112 10.02 0.65 -0.67
C GLU A 112 9.90 -0.19 -1.93
N LEU A 113 10.16 0.41 -3.09
CA LEU A 113 10.21 -0.33 -4.35
C LEU A 113 11.34 -1.37 -4.31
N ALA A 114 10.97 -2.65 -4.32
CA ALA A 114 11.90 -3.76 -4.38
C ALA A 114 12.67 -3.75 -5.71
N ARG A 115 13.95 -4.12 -5.65
CA ARG A 115 14.82 -4.22 -6.84
C ARG A 115 14.54 -5.49 -7.64
#